data_AF-A0A2S7UYL3-F1
#
_entry.id   AF-A0A2S7UYL3-F1
#
_cell.length_a   1.000
_cell.length_b   1.000
_cell.length_c   1.000
_cell.angle_alpha   90.00
_cell.angle_beta   90.00
_cell.angle_gamma   90.00
#
_symmetry.space_group_name_H-M   'P 1'
#
loop_
_entity.id
_entity.type
_entity.pdbx_description
1 polymer ?
#
loop_
_entity_poly.entity_id
_entity_poly.type
_entity_poly.pdbx_seq_one_letter_code
_entity_poly.pdbx_strand_id
1 'polypeptide(L)'
;MESKFDKLLAFSAVFIHIFAFSGLVYRSQIYPHIPVAPEEAYGLGDVIDLLFAFVIVIIWCCAFISAIAVTLFNIKHNWLTSLKTLLYASVALIGYFYVKSSNLLF
;
A
#
# COMPACT_ATOMS: atom_id res chain seq x y z
N MET A 1 -4.03 -25.31 -2.86
CA MET A 1 -4.53 -24.07 -2.20
C MET A 1 -3.37 -23.14 -1.86
N GLU A 2 -2.28 -23.67 -1.33
CA GLU A 2 -1.04 -22.96 -0.98
C GLU A 2 -0.50 -22.05 -2.11
N SER A 3 -0.36 -22.56 -3.34
CA SER A 3 0.18 -21.74 -4.43
C SER A 3 -0.68 -20.54 -4.83
N LYS A 4 -1.97 -20.52 -4.46
CA LYS A 4 -2.84 -19.35 -4.70
C LYS A 4 -2.52 -18.23 -3.71
N PHE A 5 -2.30 -18.57 -2.44
CA PHE A 5 -1.94 -17.60 -1.40
C PHE A 5 -0.51 -17.07 -1.57
N ASP A 6 0.43 -17.92 -2.00
CA ASP A 6 1.79 -17.47 -2.34
C ASP A 6 1.77 -16.46 -3.50
N LYS A 7 1.00 -16.74 -4.56
CA LYS A 7 0.82 -15.81 -5.68
C LYS A 7 0.13 -14.51 -5.26
N LEU A 8 -0.91 -14.59 -4.43
CA LEU A 8 -1.62 -13.42 -3.93
C LEU A 8 -0.69 -12.56 -3.06
N LEU A 9 0.09 -13.17 -2.17
CA LEU A 9 1.07 -12.48 -1.34
C LEU A 9 2.14 -11.76 -2.18
N ALA A 10 2.70 -12.44 -3.18
CA ALA A 10 3.68 -11.84 -4.09
C ALA A 10 3.07 -10.68 -4.90
N PHE A 11 1.86 -10.87 -5.43
CA PHE A 11 1.14 -9.83 -6.17
C PHE A 11 0.85 -8.62 -5.28
N SER A 12 0.31 -8.83 -4.08
CA SER A 12 0.05 -7.76 -3.12
C SER A 12 1.33 -7.01 -2.76
N ALA A 13 2.45 -7.70 -2.56
CA ALA A 13 3.74 -7.08 -2.27
C ALA A 13 4.26 -6.20 -3.44
N VAL A 14 4.03 -6.59 -4.69
CA VAL A 14 4.41 -5.75 -5.84
C VAL A 14 3.46 -4.56 -5.97
N PHE A 15 2.16 -4.80 -5.90
CA PHE A 15 1.14 -3.78 -6.13
C PHE A 15 1.17 -2.69 -5.07
N ILE A 16 1.44 -3.03 -3.81
CA ILE A 16 1.55 -2.02 -2.76
C ILE A 16 2.69 -1.03 -3.03
N HIS A 17 3.81 -1.48 -3.60
CA HIS A 17 4.92 -0.60 -3.95
C HIS A 17 4.59 0.30 -5.14
N ILE A 18 3.94 -0.26 -6.17
CA ILE A 18 3.48 0.51 -7.34
C ILE A 18 2.52 1.60 -6.88
N PHE A 19 1.48 1.24 -6.11
CA PHE A 19 0.48 2.18 -5.64
C PHE A 19 1.04 3.20 -4.64
N ALA A 20 1.90 2.77 -3.71
CA ALA A 20 2.60 3.69 -2.80
C ALA A 20 3.43 4.70 -3.57
N PHE A 21 4.27 4.25 -4.50
CA PHE A 21 5.10 5.15 -5.29
C PHE A 21 4.25 6.10 -6.16
N SER A 22 3.25 5.58 -6.87
CA SER A 22 2.36 6.42 -7.68
C SER A 22 1.57 7.41 -6.84
N GLY A 23 1.16 7.04 -5.62
CA GLY A 23 0.47 7.95 -4.70
C GLY A 23 1.37 9.09 -4.24
N LEU A 24 2.65 8.83 -3.97
CA LEU A 24 3.64 9.87 -3.65
C LEU A 24 3.93 10.79 -4.84
N VAL A 25 4.03 10.22 -6.05
CA VAL A 25 4.18 11.01 -7.28
C VAL A 25 2.95 11.89 -7.52
N TYR A 26 1.75 11.33 -7.37
CA TYR A 26 0.50 12.08 -7.46
C TYR A 26 0.47 13.23 -6.44
N ARG A 27 0.80 12.93 -5.17
CA ARG A 27 0.80 13.91 -4.09
C ARG A 27 1.83 15.03 -4.30
N SER A 28 3.00 14.75 -4.86
CA SER A 28 4.03 15.78 -5.10
C SER A 28 3.85 16.56 -6.39
N GLN A 29 3.39 15.92 -7.47
CA GLN A 29 3.40 16.52 -8.83
C GLN A 29 2.02 16.96 -9.32
N ILE A 30 0.94 16.34 -8.84
CA ILE A 30 -0.41 16.55 -9.42
C ILE A 30 -1.31 17.26 -8.40
N TYR A 31 -1.32 16.78 -7.16
CA TYR A 31 -2.18 17.32 -6.09
C TYR A 31 -2.06 18.85 -5.89
N PRO A 32 -0.86 19.48 -5.87
CA PRO A 32 -0.75 20.92 -5.66
C PRO A 32 -1.42 21.77 -6.76
N HIS A 33 -1.65 21.18 -7.93
CA HIS A 33 -2.22 21.86 -9.09
C HIS A 33 -3.73 21.66 -9.23
N ILE A 34 -4.36 20.87 -8.35
CA ILE A 34 -5.81 20.67 -8.36
C ILE A 34 -6.43 21.74 -7.44
N PRO A 35 -7.17 22.71 -7.99
CA PRO A 35 -7.76 23.77 -7.19
C PRO A 35 -8.89 23.23 -6.31
N VAL A 36 -9.02 23.79 -5.11
CA VAL A 36 -10.15 23.60 -4.21
C VAL A 36 -10.97 24.88 -4.22
N ALA A 37 -12.30 24.78 -4.34
CA ALA A 37 -13.16 25.95 -4.31
C ALA A 37 -13.04 26.64 -2.94
N PRO A 38 -13.09 27.99 -2.85
CA PRO A 38 -12.90 28.71 -1.58
C PRO A 38 -13.91 28.33 -0.49
N GLU A 39 -15.05 27.78 -0.89
CA GLU A 39 -16.19 27.43 -0.03
C GLU A 39 -16.21 25.94 0.33
N GLU A 40 -15.29 25.14 -0.22
CA GLU A 40 -15.19 23.71 -0.01
C GLU A 40 -14.01 23.36 0.89
N ALA A 41 -14.26 22.52 1.91
CA ALA A 41 -13.21 22.06 2.82
C ALA A 41 -12.28 21.00 2.20
N TYR A 42 -12.73 20.33 1.13
CA TYR A 42 -11.99 19.27 0.44
C TYR A 42 -12.25 19.37 -1.05
N GLY A 43 -11.20 19.23 -1.87
CA GLY A 43 -11.32 19.17 -3.32
C GLY A 43 -11.24 17.74 -3.86
N LEU A 44 -11.41 17.63 -5.18
CA LEU A 44 -11.20 16.38 -5.91
C LEU A 44 -9.80 15.80 -5.68
N GLY A 45 -8.81 16.66 -5.45
CA GLY A 45 -7.45 16.28 -5.11
C GLY A 45 -7.35 15.41 -3.86
N ASP A 46 -8.11 15.77 -2.81
CA ASP A 46 -8.17 15.07 -1.53
C ASP A 46 -8.84 13.71 -1.64
N VAL A 47 -9.90 13.63 -2.45
CA VAL A 47 -10.62 12.37 -2.68
C VAL A 47 -9.71 11.34 -3.35
N ILE A 48 -8.93 11.76 -4.36
CA ILE A 48 -7.97 10.87 -5.03
C ILE A 48 -6.83 10.48 -4.09
N ASP A 49 -6.31 11.42 -3.28
CA ASP A 49 -5.25 11.13 -2.32
C ASP A 49 -5.71 10.15 -1.22
N LEU A 50 -6.97 10.28 -0.79
CA LEU A 50 -7.62 9.32 0.12
C LEU A 50 -7.78 7.95 -0.56
N LEU A 51 -8.17 7.91 -1.84
CA LEU A 51 -8.30 6.67 -2.60
C LEU A 51 -6.97 5.91 -2.68
N PHE A 52 -5.85 6.60 -2.92
CA PHE A 52 -4.52 5.97 -2.87
C PHE A 52 -4.24 5.34 -1.51
N ALA A 53 -4.46 6.08 -0.42
CA ALA A 53 -4.26 5.55 0.93
C ALA A 53 -5.13 4.31 1.19
N PHE A 54 -6.39 4.35 0.76
CA PHE A 54 -7.33 3.25 0.92
C PHE A 54 -6.90 1.99 0.13
N VAL A 55 -6.49 2.15 -1.12
CA VAL A 55 -6.00 1.05 -1.96
C VAL A 55 -4.77 0.40 -1.36
N ILE A 56 -3.80 1.20 -0.88
CA ILE A 56 -2.57 0.70 -0.26
C ILE A 56 -2.90 -0.13 0.99
N VAL A 57 -3.81 0.35 1.84
CA VAL A 57 -4.26 -0.38 3.05
C VAL A 57 -4.95 -1.70 2.68
N ILE A 58 -5.84 -1.70 1.68
CA ILE A 58 -6.51 -2.93 1.24
C ILE A 58 -5.49 -3.95 0.73
N ILE A 59 -4.56 -3.53 -0.13
CA ILE A 59 -3.54 -4.43 -0.67
C ILE A 59 -2.67 -5.01 0.46
N TRP A 60 -2.31 -4.18 1.44
CA TRP A 60 -1.59 -4.64 2.62
C TRP A 60 -2.38 -5.66 3.43
N CYS A 61 -3.68 -5.43 3.67
CA CYS A 61 -4.56 -6.39 4.34
C CYS A 61 -4.62 -7.72 3.58
N CYS A 62 -4.68 -7.69 2.24
CA CYS A 62 -4.61 -8.91 1.42
C CYS A 62 -3.27 -9.63 1.58
N ALA A 63 -2.14 -8.91 1.62
CA ALA A 63 -0.82 -9.49 1.90
C ALA A 63 -0.79 -10.12 3.30
N PHE A 64 -1.30 -9.42 4.31
CA PHE A 64 -1.34 -9.89 5.70
C PHE A 64 -2.14 -11.18 5.85
N ILE A 65 -3.37 -11.21 5.33
CA ILE A 65 -4.23 -12.41 5.35
C ILE A 65 -3.57 -13.57 4.60
N SER A 66 -2.97 -13.30 3.43
CA SER A 66 -2.28 -14.32 2.65
C SER A 66 -1.06 -14.86 3.39
N ALA A 67 -0.29 -13.99 4.05
CA ALA A 67 0.87 -14.38 4.82
C ALA A 67 0.51 -15.26 6.02
N ILE A 68 -0.58 -14.93 6.74
CA ILE A 68 -1.12 -15.76 7.82
C ILE A 68 -1.53 -17.13 7.26
N ALA A 69 -2.28 -17.16 6.16
CA ALA A 69 -2.71 -18.41 5.54
C ALA A 69 -1.50 -19.29 5.17
N VAL A 70 -0.49 -18.73 4.50
CA VAL A 70 0.74 -19.47 4.13
C VAL A 70 1.48 -19.97 5.36
N THR A 71 1.56 -19.18 6.43
CA THR A 71 2.26 -19.56 7.66
C THR A 71 1.54 -20.70 8.40
N LEU A 72 0.21 -20.63 8.51
CA LEU A 72 -0.60 -21.65 9.18
C LEU A 72 -0.65 -22.98 8.42
N PHE A 73 -0.74 -22.93 7.09
CA PHE A 73 -0.87 -24.14 6.26
C PHE A 73 0.48 -24.74 5.83
N ASN A 74 1.58 -23.97 5.82
CA ASN A 74 2.86 -24.41 5.25
C ASN A 74 4.05 -24.24 6.22
N ILE A 75 3.86 -24.71 7.46
CA ILE A 75 4.77 -24.54 8.62
C ILE A 75 6.22 -24.97 8.34
N LYS A 76 6.47 -25.95 7.45
CA LYS A 76 7.83 -26.51 7.26
C LYS A 76 8.65 -25.92 6.12
N HIS A 77 8.07 -25.31 5.08
CA HIS A 77 8.85 -24.96 3.88
C HIS A 77 8.86 -23.47 3.48
N ASN A 78 7.77 -22.71 3.68
CA ASN A 78 7.63 -21.35 3.12
C ASN A 78 7.37 -20.23 4.13
N TRP A 79 7.30 -20.52 5.43
CA TRP A 79 6.95 -19.52 6.45
C TRP A 79 7.91 -18.30 6.47
N LEU A 80 9.21 -18.55 6.32
CA LEU A 80 10.25 -17.50 6.30
C LEU A 80 10.10 -16.58 5.07
N THR A 81 9.81 -17.15 3.91
CA THR A 81 9.58 -16.39 2.67
C THR A 81 8.30 -15.56 2.76
N SER A 82 7.24 -16.13 3.33
CA SER A 82 5.98 -15.43 3.61
C SER A 82 6.21 -14.22 4.52
N LEU A 83 6.93 -14.42 5.64
CA LEU A 83 7.26 -13.36 6.58
C LEU A 83 8.10 -12.24 5.94
N LYS A 84 9.15 -12.60 5.18
CA LYS A 84 9.96 -11.61 4.44
C LYS A 84 9.12 -10.78 3.46
N THR A 85 8.21 -11.44 2.75
CA THR A 85 7.34 -10.78 1.77
C THR A 85 6.34 -9.84 2.46
N LEU A 86 5.78 -10.24 3.60
CA LEU A 86 4.92 -9.39 4.41
C LEU A 86 5.68 -8.19 4.98
N LEU A 87 6.88 -8.39 5.51
CA LEU A 87 7.73 -7.30 6.00
C LEU A 87 8.05 -6.31 4.89
N TYR A 88 8.39 -6.81 3.70
CA TYR A 88 8.62 -5.98 2.52
C TYR A 88 7.36 -5.16 2.14
N ALA A 89 6.18 -5.77 2.13
CA ALA A 89 4.92 -5.05 1.93
C ALA A 89 4.67 -3.99 3.01
N SER A 90 4.96 -4.30 4.27
CA SER A 90 4.82 -3.35 5.39
C SER A 90 5.77 -2.15 5.26
N VAL A 91 6.97 -2.33 4.69
CA VAL A 91 7.89 -1.21 4.41
C VAL A 91 7.26 -0.23 3.43
N ALA A 92 6.57 -0.70 2.38
CA ALA A 92 5.87 0.19 1.46
C ALA A 92 4.72 0.95 2.15
N LEU A 93 3.93 0.27 2.98
CA LEU A 93 2.83 0.89 3.72
C LEU A 93 3.36 1.99 4.65
N ILE A 94 4.32 1.64 5.52
CA ILE A 94 4.89 2.56 6.50
C ILE A 94 5.62 3.69 5.79
N GLY A 95 6.40 3.39 4.76
CA GLY A 95 7.11 4.37 3.94
C GLY A 95 6.16 5.37 3.29
N TYR A 96 5.06 4.90 2.70
CA TYR A 96 4.03 5.76 2.11
C TYR A 96 3.47 6.74 3.13
N PHE A 97 2.98 6.25 4.29
CA PHE A 97 2.37 7.11 5.30
C PHE A 97 3.39 8.02 6.00
N TYR A 98 4.63 7.56 6.19
CA TYR A 98 5.71 8.37 6.74
C TYR A 98 6.09 9.53 5.82
N VAL A 99 6.30 9.26 4.52
CA VAL A 99 6.62 10.31 3.54
C VAL A 99 5.43 11.24 3.35
N LYS A 100 4.20 10.72 3.34
CA LYS A 100 2.98 11.53 3.26
C LYS A 100 2.78 12.43 4.48
N SER A 101 3.10 11.94 5.68
CA SER A 101 2.94 12.68 6.93
C SER A 101 4.08 13.65 7.20
N SER A 102 5.25 13.41 6.61
CA SER A 102 6.35 14.37 6.67
C SER A 102 6.11 15.48 5.65
N ASN A 103 6.52 16.70 5.97
CA ASN A 103 6.52 17.85 5.04
C ASN A 103 7.56 17.66 3.90
N LEU A 104 7.80 16.43 3.47
CA LEU A 104 8.71 16.10 2.37
C LEU A 104 8.04 16.24 1.00
N LEU A 105 6.71 16.28 0.97
CA LEU A 105 5.93 16.42 -0.26
C LEU A 105 5.33 17.83 -0.43
N PHE A 106 5.48 18.72 0.57
CA PHE A 106 5.07 20.13 0.58
C PHE A 106 5.95 20.94 1.55
#